data_AF-A0A434AAC9-F1
#
_entry.id   AF-A0A434AAC9-F1
#
_cell.length_a   1.000
_cell.length_b   1.000
_cell.length_c   1.000
_cell.angle_alpha   90.00
_cell.angle_beta   90.00
_cell.angle_gamma   90.00
#
_symmetry.space_group_name_H-M   'P 1'
#
loop_
_entity.id
_entity.type
_entity.pdbx_description
1 polymer ?
#
loop_
_entity_poly.entity_id
_entity_poly.type
_entity_poly.pdbx_seq_one_letter_code
_entity_poly.pdbx_strand_id
1 'polypeptide(L)'
;MIAPYLDITEVSYLSEKLFRMLLVKENNIYVADFKKHNINALSLVEQGLNIKEKWMSKVSSEIEGLRLNSYTYPSLVDISKFSKLEYFQLIGMVSNGEIPFTELDKLKEVDLNYQDKTCKQIFDQQSVEYLDLSYYKSRSGTELTRLKNLKQLNLNHAVFPNLEFLSDMREMKKLSISYNPKLTRIEQLGATKETLKSFGVQNCKKIRDWHVLQEMKQLEFIYIENCGEIETLEFLNELPNLRGLYIIGTTKVLDGKLKKIINKESVEKINIAIGKNYDITRDDVRKFDFIPAIKVN
;
A
#
# COMPACT_ATOMS: atom_id res chain seq x y z
N MET A 1 29.75 5.35 -23.68
CA MET A 1 28.67 6.29 -24.04
C MET A 1 27.33 5.59 -23.83
N ILE A 2 26.48 6.16 -22.98
CA ILE A 2 25.07 5.80 -22.85
C ILE A 2 24.42 6.18 -24.18
N ALA A 3 23.65 5.28 -24.81
CA ALA A 3 22.84 5.69 -25.95
C ALA A 3 21.92 6.83 -25.46
N PRO A 4 21.91 8.02 -26.07
CA PRO A 4 21.28 9.23 -25.53
C PRO A 4 19.73 9.18 -25.37
N TYR A 5 19.15 7.98 -25.44
CA TYR A 5 17.72 7.69 -25.46
C TYR A 5 17.25 6.75 -24.34
N LEU A 6 18.14 6.25 -23.46
CA LEU A 6 17.75 5.42 -22.33
C LEU A 6 17.35 6.28 -21.14
N ASP A 7 16.06 6.28 -20.81
CA ASP A 7 15.51 6.94 -19.64
C ASP A 7 15.60 5.99 -18.43
N ILE A 8 16.61 6.19 -17.58
CA ILE A 8 16.91 5.34 -16.42
C ILE A 8 16.74 6.16 -15.15
N THR A 9 15.97 5.63 -14.21
CA THR A 9 15.73 6.24 -12.90
C THR A 9 15.97 5.25 -11.77
N GLU A 10 16.29 5.75 -10.59
CA GLU A 10 16.36 4.94 -9.37
C GLU A 10 15.10 5.17 -8.56
N VAL A 11 14.38 4.09 -8.28
CA VAL A 11 13.09 4.13 -7.59
C VAL A 11 13.12 3.16 -6.43
N SER A 12 12.71 3.64 -5.25
CA SER A 12 12.43 2.82 -4.07
C SER A 12 10.96 2.44 -4.00
N TYR A 13 10.69 1.30 -3.37
CA TYR A 13 9.36 0.71 -3.25
C TYR A 13 9.00 0.44 -1.79
N LEU A 14 7.85 -0.17 -1.49
CA LEU A 14 7.40 -0.42 -0.11
C LEU A 14 8.40 -1.24 0.70
N SER A 15 9.17 -2.09 0.04
CA SER A 15 10.28 -2.88 0.60
C SER A 15 11.59 -2.11 0.80
N GLU A 16 11.65 -0.81 0.49
CA GLU A 16 12.86 0.06 0.48
C GLU A 16 13.98 -0.41 -0.47
N LYS A 17 13.73 -1.46 -1.25
CA LYS A 17 14.65 -1.91 -2.29
C LYS A 17 14.73 -0.86 -3.41
N LEU A 18 15.93 -0.41 -3.71
CA LEU A 18 16.22 0.45 -4.84
C LEU A 18 16.32 -0.37 -6.12
N PHE A 19 15.53 -0.01 -7.12
CA PHE A 19 15.64 -0.58 -8.45
C PHE A 19 16.18 0.46 -9.41
N ARG A 20 17.14 0.03 -10.23
CA ARG A 20 17.64 0.80 -11.35
C ARG A 20 16.78 0.49 -12.56
N MET A 21 15.79 1.33 -12.77
CA MET A 21 14.65 1.07 -13.62
C MET A 21 14.79 1.77 -14.97
N LEU A 22 14.67 1.00 -16.04
CA LEU A 22 14.52 1.52 -17.40
C LEU A 22 13.05 1.89 -17.67
N LEU A 23 12.82 3.14 -18.05
CA LEU A 23 11.54 3.63 -18.51
C LEU A 23 11.43 3.45 -20.02
N VAL A 24 10.50 2.61 -20.47
CA VAL A 24 10.27 2.34 -21.89
C VAL A 24 9.12 3.21 -22.38
N LYS A 25 9.48 4.15 -23.27
CA LYS A 25 8.58 5.12 -23.89
C LYS A 25 8.09 4.60 -25.25
N GLU A 26 8.97 4.33 -26.21
CA GLU A 26 8.67 3.49 -27.40
C GLU A 26 9.97 2.86 -27.92
N ASN A 27 9.95 1.62 -28.44
CA ASN A 27 11.07 0.89 -29.11
C ASN A 27 12.48 0.92 -28.46
N ASN A 28 12.64 1.52 -27.29
CA ASN A 28 13.94 1.69 -26.63
C ASN A 28 14.44 0.41 -25.96
N ILE A 29 13.57 -0.58 -25.81
CA ILE A 29 13.93 -1.85 -25.20
C ILE A 29 14.95 -2.62 -26.05
N TYR A 30 14.91 -2.44 -27.38
CA TYR A 30 15.81 -3.10 -28.32
C TYR A 30 17.25 -2.59 -28.24
N VAL A 31 17.46 -1.37 -27.75
CA VAL A 31 18.78 -0.74 -27.65
C VAL A 31 19.38 -0.82 -26.24
N ALA A 32 18.64 -1.35 -25.27
CA ALA A 32 19.06 -1.43 -23.88
C ALA A 32 19.93 -2.67 -23.61
N ASP A 33 21.18 -2.46 -23.21
CA ASP A 33 22.01 -3.49 -22.61
C ASP A 33 21.85 -3.44 -21.08
N PHE A 34 20.96 -4.31 -20.56
CA PHE A 34 20.63 -4.36 -19.13
C PHE A 34 21.87 -4.53 -18.25
N LYS A 35 22.79 -5.42 -18.66
CA LYS A 35 23.99 -5.73 -17.88
C LYS A 35 24.97 -4.56 -17.88
N LYS A 36 25.24 -3.97 -19.05
CA LYS A 36 26.16 -2.82 -19.18
C LYS A 36 25.70 -1.60 -18.38
N HIS A 37 24.40 -1.40 -18.23
CA HIS A 37 23.82 -0.24 -17.56
C HIS A 37 23.34 -0.53 -16.12
N ASN A 38 23.60 -1.74 -15.61
CA ASN A 38 23.17 -2.22 -14.30
C ASN A 38 21.64 -2.10 -14.09
N ILE A 39 20.86 -2.24 -15.16
CA ILE A 39 19.40 -2.16 -15.12
C ILE A 39 18.87 -3.50 -14.60
N ASN A 40 18.12 -3.45 -13.50
CA ASN A 40 17.46 -4.62 -12.93
C ASN A 40 15.93 -4.48 -12.90
N ALA A 41 15.37 -3.38 -13.42
CA ALA A 41 13.93 -3.23 -13.50
C ALA A 41 13.47 -2.53 -14.77
N LEU A 42 12.21 -2.74 -15.11
CA LEU A 42 11.58 -2.19 -16.29
C LEU A 42 10.25 -1.54 -15.92
N SER A 43 9.97 -0.37 -16.48
CA SER A 43 8.64 0.24 -16.44
C SER A 43 8.20 0.62 -17.84
N LEU A 44 7.07 0.09 -18.27
CA LEU A 44 6.42 0.52 -19.49
C LEU A 44 5.59 1.76 -19.13
N VAL A 45 6.02 2.95 -19.55
CA VAL A 45 5.43 4.23 -19.10
C VAL A 45 4.47 4.84 -20.10
N GLU A 46 4.66 4.60 -21.40
CA GLU A 46 3.96 5.38 -22.43
C GLU A 46 2.90 4.58 -23.18
N GLN A 47 1.95 5.31 -23.75
CA GLN A 47 0.84 4.80 -24.55
C GLN A 47 1.29 4.30 -25.95
N GLY A 48 2.57 4.10 -26.22
CA GLY A 48 3.06 3.84 -27.57
C GLY A 48 3.43 2.39 -27.89
N LEU A 49 3.71 1.55 -26.88
CA LEU A 49 4.10 0.16 -27.12
C LEU A 49 2.93 -0.60 -27.75
N ASN A 50 3.12 -1.05 -28.98
CA ASN A 50 2.23 -2.02 -29.59
C ASN A 50 2.34 -3.33 -28.82
N ILE A 51 1.50 -3.51 -27.80
CA ILE A 51 1.45 -4.71 -26.94
C ILE A 51 1.14 -5.99 -27.75
N LYS A 52 0.78 -5.86 -29.04
CA LYS A 52 0.70 -6.99 -29.96
C LYS A 52 2.07 -7.61 -30.26
N GLU A 53 3.17 -6.86 -30.14
CA GLU A 53 4.52 -7.42 -30.22
C GLU A 53 4.91 -8.10 -28.91
N LYS A 54 5.60 -9.24 -29.00
CA LYS A 54 6.13 -10.00 -27.86
C LYS A 54 7.33 -9.27 -27.21
N TRP A 55 7.12 -8.08 -26.67
CA TRP A 55 8.15 -7.25 -26.01
C TRP A 55 8.87 -8.02 -24.91
N MET A 56 8.15 -8.89 -24.17
CA MET A 56 8.72 -9.71 -23.11
C MET A 56 9.92 -10.53 -23.60
N SER A 57 9.90 -11.04 -24.84
CA SER A 57 11.02 -11.81 -25.42
C SER A 57 12.33 -11.02 -25.55
N LYS A 58 12.27 -9.69 -25.48
CA LYS A 58 13.40 -8.78 -25.59
C LYS A 58 13.94 -8.32 -24.24
N VAL A 59 13.26 -8.67 -23.16
CA VAL A 59 13.63 -8.29 -21.80
C VAL A 59 14.42 -9.40 -21.15
N SER A 60 15.53 -9.02 -20.53
CA SER A 60 16.34 -9.91 -19.70
C SER A 60 15.47 -10.67 -18.69
N SER A 61 15.68 -11.98 -18.53
CA SER A 61 15.05 -12.78 -17.47
C SER A 61 15.51 -12.39 -16.07
N GLU A 62 16.66 -11.68 -15.97
CA GLU A 62 17.29 -11.29 -14.71
C GLU A 62 16.69 -10.02 -14.09
N ILE A 63 15.61 -9.46 -14.65
CA ILE A 63 14.95 -8.32 -14.00
C ILE A 63 14.30 -8.74 -12.68
N GLU A 64 14.38 -7.84 -11.72
CA GLU A 64 13.85 -7.97 -10.37
C GLU A 64 12.61 -7.11 -10.17
N GLY A 65 12.36 -6.12 -11.04
CA GLY A 65 11.18 -5.24 -10.97
C GLY A 65 10.52 -5.04 -12.33
N LEU A 66 9.19 -5.09 -12.36
CA LEU A 66 8.40 -4.86 -13.57
C LEU A 66 7.16 -4.00 -13.26
N ARG A 67 7.04 -2.85 -13.95
CA ARG A 67 5.81 -2.04 -13.98
C ARG A 67 5.18 -2.08 -15.36
N LEU A 68 3.89 -2.40 -15.37
CA LEU A 68 3.04 -2.39 -16.54
C LEU A 68 2.03 -1.23 -16.41
N ASN A 69 1.94 -0.41 -17.46
CA ASN A 69 1.01 0.72 -17.52
C ASN A 69 -0.46 0.28 -17.60
N SER A 70 -1.36 1.24 -17.77
CA SER A 70 -2.80 1.09 -17.77
C SER A 70 -3.38 0.40 -19.02
N TYR A 71 -2.58 -0.39 -19.75
CA TYR A 71 -3.03 -1.04 -20.98
C TYR A 71 -3.78 -2.35 -20.75
N THR A 72 -4.49 -2.78 -21.79
CA THR A 72 -5.04 -4.13 -21.85
C THR A 72 -4.04 -5.08 -22.52
N TYR A 73 -3.50 -6.00 -21.72
CA TYR A 73 -2.62 -7.07 -22.17
C TYR A 73 -3.47 -8.28 -22.61
N PRO A 74 -3.24 -8.85 -23.82
CA PRO A 74 -3.96 -10.04 -24.24
C PRO A 74 -3.75 -11.24 -23.30
N SER A 75 -2.53 -11.40 -22.80
CA SER A 75 -2.13 -12.38 -21.79
C SER A 75 -0.81 -11.94 -21.13
N LEU A 76 -0.55 -12.42 -19.92
CA LEU A 76 0.71 -12.24 -19.20
C LEU A 76 1.33 -13.57 -18.73
N VAL A 77 1.00 -14.69 -19.39
CA VAL A 77 1.54 -16.01 -19.01
C VAL A 77 3.08 -16.06 -19.11
N ASP A 78 3.68 -15.35 -20.08
CA ASP A 78 5.14 -15.34 -20.28
C ASP A 78 5.90 -14.59 -19.16
N ILE A 79 5.21 -13.98 -18.18
CA ILE A 79 5.86 -13.33 -17.04
C ILE A 79 6.66 -14.33 -16.18
N SER A 80 6.30 -15.62 -16.21
CA SER A 80 7.00 -16.65 -15.43
C SER A 80 8.47 -16.83 -15.81
N LYS A 81 8.90 -16.34 -16.98
CA LYS A 81 10.32 -16.32 -17.35
C LYS A 81 11.17 -15.39 -16.47
N PHE A 82 10.55 -14.44 -15.77
CA PHE A 82 11.23 -13.50 -14.88
C PHE A 82 11.35 -14.10 -13.47
N SER A 83 12.12 -15.19 -13.33
CA SER A 83 12.26 -15.94 -12.07
C SER A 83 12.95 -15.16 -10.93
N LYS A 84 13.56 -14.01 -11.24
CA LYS A 84 14.18 -13.08 -10.27
C LYS A 84 13.23 -11.97 -9.82
N LEU A 85 12.01 -11.91 -10.34
CA LEU A 85 11.09 -10.82 -10.08
C LEU A 85 10.72 -10.75 -8.59
N GLU A 86 11.06 -9.64 -7.95
CA GLU A 86 10.72 -9.32 -6.56
C GLU A 86 9.60 -8.29 -6.46
N TYR A 87 9.44 -7.45 -7.50
CA TYR A 87 8.43 -6.41 -7.58
C TYR A 87 7.63 -6.47 -8.88
N PHE A 88 6.30 -6.44 -8.76
CA PHE A 88 5.40 -6.41 -9.91
C PHE A 88 4.28 -5.38 -9.71
N GLN A 89 4.06 -4.53 -10.70
CA GLN A 89 2.90 -3.66 -10.77
C GLN A 89 2.15 -3.81 -12.09
N LEU A 90 0.83 -3.88 -11.99
CA LEU A 90 -0.08 -3.86 -13.12
C LEU A 90 -1.25 -2.91 -12.84
N ILE A 91 -1.22 -1.74 -13.48
CA ILE A 91 -2.35 -0.79 -13.50
C ILE A 91 -3.34 -1.16 -14.63
N GLY A 92 -2.87 -1.89 -15.63
CA GLY A 92 -3.66 -2.34 -16.77
C GLY A 92 -4.65 -3.46 -16.47
N MET A 93 -5.16 -4.06 -17.55
CA MET A 93 -6.05 -5.21 -17.52
C MET A 93 -5.42 -6.38 -18.29
N VAL A 94 -5.77 -7.61 -17.93
CA VAL A 94 -5.46 -8.80 -18.72
C VAL A 94 -6.76 -9.35 -19.31
N SER A 95 -6.76 -9.62 -20.62
CA SER A 95 -7.96 -10.11 -21.32
C SER A 95 -8.14 -11.62 -21.19
N ASN A 96 -7.04 -12.39 -21.24
CA ASN A 96 -7.10 -13.85 -21.27
C ASN A 96 -6.04 -14.50 -20.38
N GLY A 97 -6.46 -15.54 -19.66
CA GLY A 97 -5.60 -16.34 -18.80
C GLY A 97 -5.35 -15.73 -17.43
N GLU A 98 -4.88 -16.57 -16.52
CA GLU A 98 -4.38 -16.14 -15.22
C GLU A 98 -2.93 -15.69 -15.33
N ILE A 99 -2.55 -14.72 -14.49
CA ILE A 99 -1.15 -14.37 -14.28
C ILE A 99 -0.55 -15.47 -13.40
N PRO A 100 0.52 -16.15 -13.82
CA PRO A 100 1.09 -17.30 -13.10
C PRO A 100 1.93 -16.85 -11.90
N PHE A 101 1.28 -16.22 -10.91
CA PHE A 101 1.96 -15.67 -9.73
C PHE A 101 2.70 -16.74 -8.93
N THR A 102 2.21 -17.97 -8.92
CA THR A 102 2.83 -19.10 -8.22
C THR A 102 4.14 -19.58 -8.86
N GLU A 103 4.47 -19.15 -10.08
CA GLU A 103 5.76 -19.41 -10.73
C GLU A 103 6.81 -18.33 -10.39
N LEU A 104 6.44 -17.29 -9.64
CA LEU A 104 7.29 -16.15 -9.29
C LEU A 104 7.74 -16.22 -7.82
N ASP A 105 8.51 -17.24 -7.45
CA ASP A 105 8.91 -17.57 -6.06
C ASP A 105 9.70 -16.48 -5.30
N LYS A 106 10.16 -15.44 -6.00
CA LYS A 106 10.87 -14.30 -5.40
C LYS A 106 10.00 -13.08 -5.19
N LEU A 107 8.73 -13.13 -5.58
CA LEU A 107 7.83 -11.98 -5.62
C LEU A 107 7.43 -11.55 -4.21
N LYS A 108 7.94 -10.39 -3.77
CA LYS A 108 7.69 -9.84 -2.43
C LYS A 108 6.67 -8.73 -2.42
N GLU A 109 6.64 -7.92 -3.47
CA GLU A 109 5.85 -6.70 -3.53
C GLU A 109 5.01 -6.64 -4.81
N VAL A 110 3.70 -6.48 -4.63
CA VAL A 110 2.73 -6.59 -5.72
C VAL A 110 1.69 -5.47 -5.62
N ASP A 111 1.49 -4.75 -6.72
CA ASP A 111 0.49 -3.68 -6.86
C ASP A 111 -0.39 -3.94 -8.08
N LEU A 112 -1.69 -4.15 -7.86
CA LEU A 112 -2.63 -4.60 -8.90
C LEU A 112 -3.90 -3.78 -8.93
N ASN A 113 -4.31 -3.40 -10.13
CA ASN A 113 -5.73 -3.30 -10.45
C ASN A 113 -6.32 -4.71 -10.53
N TYR A 114 -6.89 -5.16 -9.41
CA TYR A 114 -7.27 -6.56 -9.22
C TYR A 114 -8.44 -6.98 -10.13
N GLN A 115 -8.26 -8.12 -10.80
CA GLN A 115 -9.27 -8.75 -11.63
C GLN A 115 -9.46 -10.22 -11.23
N ASP A 116 -10.67 -10.59 -10.80
CA ASP A 116 -10.99 -11.95 -10.35
C ASP A 116 -10.65 -13.05 -11.37
N LYS A 117 -10.70 -12.77 -12.67
CA LYS A 117 -10.43 -13.79 -13.69
C LYS A 117 -8.94 -14.03 -13.93
N THR A 118 -8.07 -13.09 -13.55
CA THR A 118 -6.66 -13.10 -13.97
C THR A 118 -5.70 -13.06 -12.80
N CYS A 119 -6.10 -12.51 -11.66
CA CYS A 119 -5.21 -12.26 -10.52
C CYS A 119 -5.33 -13.28 -9.37
N LYS A 120 -6.26 -14.25 -9.41
CA LYS A 120 -6.58 -15.13 -8.28
C LYS A 120 -5.39 -15.88 -7.68
N GLN A 121 -4.41 -16.27 -8.50
CA GLN A 121 -3.22 -16.98 -8.03
C GLN A 121 -2.36 -16.16 -7.06
N ILE A 122 -2.53 -14.84 -6.99
CA ILE A 122 -1.76 -13.99 -6.07
C ILE A 122 -1.92 -14.44 -4.62
N PHE A 123 -3.10 -14.94 -4.23
CA PHE A 123 -3.39 -15.37 -2.87
C PHE A 123 -2.68 -16.68 -2.47
N ASP A 124 -2.14 -17.41 -3.44
CA ASP A 124 -1.38 -18.64 -3.20
C ASP A 124 0.14 -18.39 -3.25
N GLN A 125 0.60 -17.18 -3.61
CA GLN A 125 2.03 -16.82 -3.62
C GLN A 125 2.54 -16.44 -2.22
N GLN A 126 3.18 -17.41 -1.56
CA GLN A 126 3.63 -17.29 -0.16
C GLN A 126 4.79 -16.32 0.06
N SER A 127 5.53 -15.95 -0.99
CA SER A 127 6.66 -15.01 -0.88
C SER A 127 6.23 -13.54 -0.75
N VAL A 128 4.97 -13.21 -1.00
CA VAL A 128 4.46 -11.83 -0.95
C VAL A 128 4.41 -11.32 0.49
N GLU A 129 5.05 -10.18 0.71
CA GLU A 129 5.09 -9.46 1.99
C GLU A 129 4.34 -8.11 1.92
N TYR A 130 4.21 -7.54 0.71
CA TYR A 130 3.59 -6.24 0.47
C TYR A 130 2.59 -6.37 -0.68
N LEU A 131 1.33 -6.03 -0.41
CA LEU A 131 0.26 -6.17 -1.38
C LEU A 131 -0.61 -4.91 -1.43
N ASP A 132 -0.73 -4.33 -2.61
CA ASP A 132 -1.69 -3.27 -2.93
C ASP A 132 -2.70 -3.79 -3.95
N LEU A 133 -3.99 -3.76 -3.58
CA LEU A 133 -5.08 -4.16 -4.47
C LEU A 133 -6.08 -3.02 -4.64
N SER A 134 -6.19 -2.53 -5.86
CA SER A 134 -7.25 -1.64 -6.30
C SER A 134 -8.40 -2.43 -6.92
N TYR A 135 -9.64 -1.98 -6.68
CA TYR A 135 -10.88 -2.61 -7.17
C TYR A 135 -11.09 -4.05 -6.67
N TYR A 136 -10.58 -4.37 -5.47
CA TYR A 136 -10.77 -5.66 -4.83
C TYR A 136 -12.20 -5.84 -4.31
N LYS A 137 -13.11 -6.26 -5.19
CA LYS A 137 -14.55 -6.37 -4.91
C LYS A 137 -14.98 -7.67 -4.21
N SER A 138 -14.05 -8.38 -3.57
CA SER A 138 -14.37 -9.55 -2.74
C SER A 138 -15.28 -9.13 -1.58
N ARG A 139 -16.26 -9.98 -1.26
CA ARG A 139 -17.24 -9.70 -0.19
C ARG A 139 -16.75 -10.10 1.20
N SER A 140 -15.80 -11.04 1.30
CA SER A 140 -15.31 -11.59 2.56
C SER A 140 -13.83 -11.36 2.81
N GLY A 141 -13.00 -11.22 1.77
CA GLY A 141 -11.55 -11.11 1.97
C GLY A 141 -10.86 -12.43 2.34
N THR A 142 -11.59 -13.55 2.42
CA THR A 142 -11.13 -14.82 3.01
C THR A 142 -9.87 -15.39 2.38
N GLU A 143 -9.67 -15.15 1.09
CA GLU A 143 -8.51 -15.58 0.34
C GLU A 143 -7.21 -14.89 0.80
N LEU A 144 -7.28 -13.68 1.37
CA LEU A 144 -6.13 -12.98 1.95
C LEU A 144 -5.52 -13.75 3.14
N THR A 145 -6.30 -14.60 3.83
CA THR A 145 -5.81 -15.41 4.96
C THR A 145 -4.73 -16.41 4.56
N ARG A 146 -4.61 -16.73 3.26
CA ARG A 146 -3.57 -17.60 2.72
C ARG A 146 -2.20 -16.92 2.63
N LEU A 147 -2.14 -15.60 2.70
CA LEU A 147 -0.90 -14.81 2.65
C LEU A 147 -0.32 -14.59 4.05
N LYS A 148 0.23 -15.65 4.63
CA LYS A 148 0.68 -15.67 6.04
C LYS A 148 1.88 -14.76 6.33
N ASN A 149 2.68 -14.44 5.32
CA ASN A 149 3.88 -13.61 5.43
C ASN A 149 3.62 -12.12 5.17
N LEU A 150 2.35 -11.72 4.97
CA LEU A 150 2.02 -10.37 4.60
C LEU A 150 2.27 -9.38 5.75
N LYS A 151 3.14 -8.40 5.49
CA LYS A 151 3.55 -7.34 6.41
C LYS A 151 2.83 -6.02 6.11
N GLN A 152 2.43 -5.81 4.87
CA GLN A 152 1.70 -4.63 4.47
C GLN A 152 0.59 -4.95 3.49
N LEU A 153 -0.59 -4.40 3.76
CA LEU A 153 -1.76 -4.53 2.91
C LEU A 153 -2.43 -3.18 2.67
N ASN A 154 -2.58 -2.81 1.41
CA ASN A 154 -3.39 -1.69 0.97
C ASN A 154 -4.58 -2.25 0.16
N LEU A 155 -5.79 -1.84 0.55
CA LEU A 155 -7.02 -2.24 -0.14
C LEU A 155 -7.78 -1.00 -0.57
N ASN A 156 -7.90 -0.78 -1.88
CA ASN A 156 -8.64 0.33 -2.45
C ASN A 156 -9.89 -0.18 -3.20
N HIS A 157 -11.01 0.50 -3.00
CA HIS A 157 -12.32 0.14 -3.57
C HIS A 157 -12.80 -1.27 -3.16
N ALA A 158 -12.55 -1.62 -1.90
CA ALA A 158 -13.05 -2.86 -1.29
C ALA A 158 -14.52 -2.78 -0.88
N VAL A 159 -15.18 -3.93 -0.64
CA VAL A 159 -16.63 -3.98 -0.34
C VAL A 159 -17.02 -4.99 0.75
N PHE A 160 -16.11 -5.32 1.67
CA PHE A 160 -16.41 -6.17 2.83
C PHE A 160 -16.86 -5.36 4.06
N PRO A 161 -17.73 -5.90 4.91
CA PRO A 161 -18.28 -5.18 6.07
C PRO A 161 -17.40 -5.18 7.32
N ASN A 162 -16.43 -6.09 7.39
CA ASN A 162 -15.54 -6.35 8.53
C ASN A 162 -14.17 -6.87 8.07
N LEU A 163 -13.24 -7.06 9.01
CA LEU A 163 -11.84 -7.42 8.72
C LEU A 163 -11.51 -8.87 9.12
N GLU A 164 -12.41 -9.83 8.89
CA GLU A 164 -12.23 -11.25 9.26
C GLU A 164 -10.96 -11.88 8.69
N PHE A 165 -10.48 -11.37 7.55
CA PHE A 165 -9.23 -11.82 6.94
C PHE A 165 -7.99 -11.59 7.81
N LEU A 166 -8.06 -10.73 8.84
CA LEU A 166 -6.95 -10.47 9.75
C LEU A 166 -6.70 -11.57 10.78
N SER A 167 -7.63 -12.51 10.96
CA SER A 167 -7.61 -13.49 12.07
C SER A 167 -6.29 -14.26 12.21
N ASP A 168 -5.57 -14.48 11.10
CA ASP A 168 -4.28 -15.20 11.06
C ASP A 168 -3.09 -14.35 10.57
N MET A 169 -3.24 -13.04 10.39
CA MET A 169 -2.22 -12.16 9.80
C MET A 169 -1.25 -11.61 10.86
N ARG A 170 -0.49 -12.51 11.49
CA ARG A 170 0.36 -12.17 12.65
C ARG A 170 1.55 -11.28 12.32
N GLU A 171 2.03 -11.29 11.08
CA GLU A 171 3.17 -10.46 10.63
C GLU A 171 2.78 -9.05 10.16
N MET A 172 1.49 -8.70 10.22
CA MET A 172 0.97 -7.45 9.67
C MET A 172 1.51 -6.23 10.42
N LYS A 173 2.23 -5.36 9.72
CA LYS A 173 2.81 -4.11 10.25
C LYS A 173 2.06 -2.88 9.78
N LYS A 174 1.48 -2.90 8.58
CA LYS A 174 0.79 -1.76 8.00
C LYS A 174 -0.49 -2.18 7.27
N LEU A 175 -1.60 -1.56 7.61
CA LEU A 175 -2.89 -1.79 6.95
C LEU A 175 -3.48 -0.46 6.51
N SER A 176 -3.81 -0.34 5.24
CA SER A 176 -4.55 0.79 4.68
C SER A 176 -5.79 0.33 3.94
N ILE A 177 -6.95 0.95 4.22
CA ILE A 177 -8.21 0.64 3.55
C ILE A 177 -8.85 1.93 3.06
N SER A 178 -9.04 2.04 1.75
CA SER A 178 -9.63 3.20 1.09
C SER A 178 -10.88 2.83 0.31
N TYR A 179 -11.88 3.72 0.35
CA TYR A 179 -13.12 3.59 -0.42
C TYR A 179 -13.88 2.28 -0.17
N ASN A 180 -14.01 1.87 1.10
CA ASN A 180 -14.89 0.77 1.49
C ASN A 180 -16.19 1.29 2.13
N PRO A 181 -17.29 1.44 1.36
CA PRO A 181 -18.55 1.99 1.87
C PRO A 181 -19.34 1.01 2.75
N LYS A 182 -18.86 -0.23 2.89
CA LYS A 182 -19.52 -1.27 3.70
C LYS A 182 -18.82 -1.53 5.03
N LEU A 183 -17.56 -1.11 5.19
CA LEU A 183 -16.80 -1.32 6.41
C LEU A 183 -17.45 -0.61 7.60
N THR A 184 -18.00 -1.40 8.52
CA THR A 184 -18.66 -0.94 9.75
C THR A 184 -17.94 -1.40 11.01
N ARG A 185 -17.19 -2.49 10.89
CA ARG A 185 -16.65 -3.30 11.99
C ARG A 185 -15.16 -3.53 11.79
N ILE A 186 -14.38 -3.25 12.82
CA ILE A 186 -12.91 -3.33 12.78
C ILE A 186 -12.34 -4.08 14.00
N GLU A 187 -13.19 -4.74 14.80
CA GLU A 187 -12.80 -5.49 15.99
C GLU A 187 -11.73 -6.58 15.73
N GLN A 188 -11.69 -7.09 14.49
CA GLN A 188 -10.70 -8.09 14.08
C GLN A 188 -9.27 -7.52 13.98
N LEU A 189 -9.08 -6.20 14.06
CA LEU A 189 -7.74 -5.59 14.22
C LEU A 189 -7.02 -6.12 15.46
N GLY A 190 -7.75 -6.57 16.50
CA GLY A 190 -7.18 -7.17 17.70
C GLY A 190 -6.28 -8.38 17.41
N ALA A 191 -6.47 -9.08 16.30
CA ALA A 191 -5.59 -10.17 15.85
C ALA A 191 -4.16 -9.70 15.51
N THR A 192 -3.98 -8.40 15.25
CA THR A 192 -2.71 -7.76 14.85
C THR A 192 -2.13 -6.85 15.94
N LYS A 193 -2.68 -6.89 17.17
CA LYS A 193 -2.34 -5.96 18.25
C LYS A 193 -0.85 -5.93 18.65
N GLU A 194 -0.15 -7.04 18.44
CA GLU A 194 1.28 -7.20 18.78
C GLU A 194 2.22 -6.77 17.65
N THR A 195 1.71 -6.47 16.45
CA THR A 195 2.55 -6.25 15.26
C THR A 195 2.21 -5.02 14.43
N LEU A 196 0.94 -4.57 14.43
CA LEU A 196 0.53 -3.44 13.60
C LEU A 196 1.12 -2.12 14.12
N LYS A 197 1.87 -1.44 13.25
CA LYS A 197 2.54 -0.16 13.49
C LYS A 197 1.86 1.01 12.79
N SER A 198 1.16 0.77 11.69
CA SER A 198 0.46 1.81 10.95
C SER A 198 -0.93 1.36 10.54
N PHE A 199 -1.93 2.18 10.83
CA PHE A 199 -3.31 1.96 10.40
C PHE A 199 -3.84 3.18 9.65
N GLY A 200 -4.34 2.96 8.44
CA GLY A 200 -4.91 3.97 7.57
C GLY A 200 -6.32 3.59 7.12
N VAL A 201 -7.25 4.53 7.22
CA VAL A 201 -8.58 4.39 6.63
C VAL A 201 -9.01 5.68 5.94
N GLN A 202 -9.52 5.54 4.71
CA GLN A 202 -9.95 6.66 3.90
C GLN A 202 -11.35 6.38 3.31
N ASN A 203 -12.25 7.36 3.35
CA ASN A 203 -13.59 7.26 2.78
C ASN A 203 -14.42 6.06 3.31
N CYS A 204 -14.14 5.62 4.55
CA CYS A 204 -14.86 4.53 5.23
C CYS A 204 -15.82 5.11 6.27
N LYS A 205 -16.97 5.61 5.81
CA LYS A 205 -17.87 6.49 6.61
C LYS A 205 -18.73 5.80 7.68
N LYS A 206 -18.73 4.46 7.72
CA LYS A 206 -19.64 3.67 8.56
C LYS A 206 -18.98 3.03 9.78
N ILE A 207 -17.68 3.25 9.97
CA ILE A 207 -17.00 2.86 11.21
C ILE A 207 -17.51 3.78 12.33
N ARG A 208 -17.89 3.17 13.45
CA ARG A 208 -18.43 3.88 14.63
C ARG A 208 -17.67 3.53 15.89
N ASP A 209 -17.33 2.26 16.05
CA ASP A 209 -16.50 1.79 17.15
C ASP A 209 -15.03 1.73 16.73
N TRP A 210 -14.20 2.52 17.43
CA TRP A 210 -12.76 2.60 17.24
C TRP A 210 -11.98 2.03 18.44
N HIS A 211 -12.68 1.55 19.48
CA HIS A 211 -12.06 1.18 20.76
C HIS A 211 -11.09 0.02 20.63
N VAL A 212 -11.24 -0.87 19.64
CA VAL A 212 -10.26 -1.94 19.36
C VAL A 212 -8.83 -1.40 19.23
N LEU A 213 -8.66 -0.16 18.75
CA LEU A 213 -7.34 0.45 18.60
C LEU A 213 -6.61 0.59 19.94
N GLN A 214 -7.31 0.69 21.08
CA GLN A 214 -6.69 0.81 22.40
C GLN A 214 -5.80 -0.39 22.78
N GLU A 215 -6.04 -1.56 22.15
CA GLU A 215 -5.27 -2.78 22.39
C GLU A 215 -3.93 -2.79 21.64
N MET A 216 -3.76 -1.93 20.63
CA MET A 216 -2.68 -2.00 19.65
C MET A 216 -1.43 -1.26 20.14
N LYS A 217 -0.74 -1.80 21.15
CA LYS A 217 0.36 -1.09 21.82
C LYS A 217 1.57 -0.79 20.93
N GLN A 218 1.72 -1.47 19.79
CA GLN A 218 2.76 -1.21 18.79
C GLN A 218 2.39 -0.12 17.77
N LEU A 219 1.17 0.42 17.82
CA LEU A 219 0.67 1.36 16.81
C LEU A 219 1.37 2.72 16.94
N GLU A 220 2.08 3.12 15.88
CA GLU A 220 2.87 4.34 15.79
C GLU A 220 2.15 5.43 14.97
N PHE A 221 1.43 5.04 13.92
CA PHE A 221 0.80 5.97 12.99
C PHE A 221 -0.68 5.63 12.75
N ILE A 222 -1.53 6.64 12.86
CA ILE A 222 -2.96 6.56 12.55
C ILE A 222 -3.31 7.61 11.51
N TYR A 223 -3.94 7.18 10.43
CA TYR A 223 -4.46 8.04 9.37
C TYR A 223 -5.94 7.78 9.17
N ILE A 224 -6.78 8.80 9.37
CA ILE A 224 -8.23 8.73 9.22
C ILE A 224 -8.69 9.90 8.37
N GLU A 225 -9.18 9.62 7.17
CA GLU A 225 -9.61 10.66 6.23
C GLU A 225 -11.02 10.40 5.72
N ASN A 226 -11.88 11.42 5.76
CA ASN A 226 -13.24 11.34 5.21
C ASN A 226 -14.08 10.16 5.78
N CYS A 227 -13.91 9.84 7.06
CA CYS A 227 -14.57 8.72 7.74
C CYS A 227 -15.84 9.09 8.53
N GLY A 228 -16.28 10.35 8.42
CA GLY A 228 -17.48 10.84 9.11
C GLY A 228 -17.18 11.28 10.55
N GLU A 229 -18.05 10.94 11.47
CA GLU A 229 -17.95 11.39 12.87
C GLU A 229 -17.31 10.30 13.74
N ILE A 230 -16.41 10.74 14.62
CA ILE A 230 -15.81 9.94 15.68
C ILE A 230 -16.24 10.59 16.99
N GLU A 231 -16.91 9.84 17.87
CA GLU A 231 -17.46 10.39 19.11
C GLU A 231 -16.37 10.95 20.02
N THR A 232 -15.31 10.16 20.23
CA THR A 232 -14.18 10.49 21.08
C THR A 232 -12.91 9.81 20.59
N LEU A 233 -11.75 10.37 20.95
CA LEU A 233 -10.43 9.77 20.72
C LEU A 233 -9.77 9.29 22.02
N GLU A 234 -10.51 9.19 23.13
CA GLU A 234 -9.95 8.79 24.42
C GLU A 234 -9.20 7.45 24.39
N PHE A 235 -9.57 6.52 23.50
CA PHE A 235 -8.89 5.26 23.26
C PHE A 235 -7.40 5.41 22.85
N LEU A 236 -7.03 6.55 22.25
CA LEU A 236 -5.63 6.85 21.88
C LEU A 236 -4.72 7.09 23.08
N ASN A 237 -5.29 7.38 24.26
CA ASN A 237 -4.51 7.53 25.49
C ASN A 237 -3.74 6.26 25.84
N GLU A 238 -4.32 5.10 25.49
CA GLU A 238 -3.81 3.77 25.76
C GLU A 238 -2.67 3.34 24.82
N LEU A 239 -2.30 4.18 23.84
CA LEU A 239 -1.25 3.89 22.87
C LEU A 239 0.08 4.54 23.30
N PRO A 240 1.01 3.78 23.90
CA PRO A 240 2.27 4.36 24.38
C PRO A 240 3.18 4.82 23.24
N ASN A 241 3.15 4.12 22.10
CA ASN A 241 4.05 4.33 20.96
C ASN A 241 3.47 5.22 19.86
N LEU A 242 2.32 5.87 20.08
CA LEU A 242 1.69 6.73 19.07
C LEU A 242 2.56 7.95 18.77
N ARG A 243 3.05 8.05 17.53
CA ARG A 243 3.94 9.12 17.04
C ARG A 243 3.25 10.08 16.09
N GLY A 244 2.34 9.58 15.25
CA GLY A 244 1.65 10.39 14.25
C GLY A 244 0.15 10.17 14.24
N LEU A 245 -0.61 11.26 14.29
CA LEU A 245 -2.07 11.27 14.19
C LEU A 245 -2.53 12.22 13.09
N TYR A 246 -3.17 11.66 12.07
CA TYR A 246 -3.73 12.41 10.95
C TYR A 246 -5.23 12.15 10.88
N ILE A 247 -6.03 13.17 11.19
CA ILE A 247 -7.49 13.13 11.07
C ILE A 247 -7.90 14.29 10.18
N ILE A 248 -8.06 14.00 8.89
CA ILE A 248 -8.15 15.03 7.85
C ILE A 248 -9.40 14.89 6.98
N GLY A 249 -9.57 15.85 6.06
CA GLY A 249 -10.73 15.93 5.18
C GLY A 249 -12.00 16.27 5.97
N THR A 250 -13.05 15.49 5.78
CA THR A 250 -14.37 15.72 6.38
C THR A 250 -14.59 14.98 7.70
N THR A 251 -13.58 14.29 8.23
CA THR A 251 -13.68 13.60 9.53
C THR A 251 -13.80 14.60 10.68
N LYS A 252 -14.72 14.37 11.61
CA LYS A 252 -14.93 15.23 12.79
C LYS A 252 -14.85 14.43 14.08
N VAL A 253 -14.10 14.94 15.06
CA VAL A 253 -14.13 14.47 16.45
C VAL A 253 -15.18 15.29 17.21
N LEU A 254 -16.18 14.63 17.79
CA LEU A 254 -17.36 15.30 18.34
C LEU A 254 -17.10 15.92 19.71
N ASP A 255 -16.44 15.19 20.62
CA ASP A 255 -16.13 15.69 21.97
C ASP A 255 -15.01 16.74 22.00
N GLY A 256 -14.22 16.85 20.93
CA GLY A 256 -13.13 17.81 20.80
C GLY A 256 -11.98 17.60 21.79
N LYS A 257 -11.89 16.44 22.46
CA LYS A 257 -10.89 16.19 23.49
C LYS A 257 -9.59 15.66 22.89
N LEU A 258 -8.59 16.53 22.78
CA LEU A 258 -7.28 16.23 22.22
C LEU A 258 -6.12 16.61 23.13
N LYS A 259 -6.34 17.45 24.15
CA LYS A 259 -5.27 18.00 24.98
C LYS A 259 -4.37 16.94 25.60
N LYS A 260 -4.95 15.82 26.06
CA LYS A 260 -4.19 14.70 26.62
C LYS A 260 -3.33 14.00 25.57
N ILE A 261 -3.85 13.82 24.35
CA ILE A 261 -3.17 13.14 23.24
C ILE A 261 -1.98 14.00 22.74
N ILE A 262 -2.19 15.30 22.53
CA ILE A 262 -1.14 16.20 22.00
C ILE A 262 0.02 16.46 22.99
N ASN A 263 -0.17 16.10 24.26
CA ASN A 263 0.82 16.28 25.32
C ASN A 263 1.56 14.97 25.65
N LYS A 264 1.25 13.86 24.97
CA LYS A 264 2.03 12.64 25.06
C LYS A 264 3.43 12.88 24.50
N GLU A 265 4.46 12.48 25.24
CA GLU A 265 5.86 12.64 24.83
C GLU A 265 6.20 11.91 23.52
N SER A 266 5.50 10.80 23.24
CA SER A 266 5.71 10.03 22.01
C SER A 266 5.15 10.70 20.75
N VAL A 267 4.23 11.66 20.88
CA VAL A 267 3.57 12.26 19.72
C VAL A 267 4.45 13.32 19.08
N GLU A 268 4.82 13.09 17.83
CA GLU A 268 5.73 13.93 17.04
C GLU A 268 5.00 14.68 15.93
N LYS A 269 3.88 14.15 15.43
CA LYS A 269 3.16 14.70 14.26
C LYS A 269 1.65 14.68 14.49
N ILE A 270 1.00 15.81 14.29
CA ILE A 270 -0.45 15.93 14.34
C ILE A 270 -0.94 16.74 13.14
N ASN A 271 -1.94 16.22 12.44
CA ASN A 271 -2.71 16.98 11.47
C ASN A 271 -4.20 16.72 11.71
N ILE A 272 -4.88 17.71 12.27
CA ILE A 272 -6.31 17.66 12.55
C ILE A 272 -6.92 19.05 12.37
N ALA A 273 -8.09 19.12 11.75
CA ALA A 273 -8.85 20.35 11.69
C ALA A 273 -9.39 20.71 13.09
N ILE A 274 -8.89 21.80 13.67
CA ILE A 274 -9.30 22.26 15.01
C ILE A 274 -10.59 23.08 14.92
N GLY A 275 -11.65 22.59 15.55
CA GLY A 275 -12.93 23.26 15.70
C GLY A 275 -13.02 24.11 16.97
N LYS A 276 -14.06 24.95 17.08
CA LYS A 276 -14.30 25.80 18.26
C LYS A 276 -14.59 25.01 19.54
N ASN A 277 -15.10 23.78 19.41
CA ASN A 277 -15.44 22.88 20.51
C ASN A 277 -14.25 22.07 21.03
N TYR A 278 -13.04 22.30 20.51
CA TYR A 278 -11.86 21.51 20.86
C TYR A 278 -11.21 22.09 22.11
N ASP A 279 -10.65 21.23 22.96
CA ASP A 279 -9.92 21.62 24.18
C ASP A 279 -8.48 22.10 23.91
N ILE A 280 -8.14 22.29 22.64
CA ILE A 280 -6.87 22.79 22.11
C ILE A 280 -7.12 23.90 21.09
N THR A 281 -6.10 24.72 20.86
CA THR A 281 -6.06 25.80 19.89
C THR A 281 -5.08 25.47 18.75
N ARG A 282 -5.08 26.29 17.69
CA ARG A 282 -4.07 26.18 16.62
C ARG A 282 -2.64 26.36 17.13
N ASP A 283 -2.44 27.16 18.18
CA ASP A 283 -1.10 27.39 18.72
C ASP A 283 -0.55 26.14 19.42
N ASP A 284 -1.41 25.34 20.05
CA ASP A 284 -1.03 24.09 20.72
C ASP A 284 -0.45 23.04 19.74
N VAL A 285 -0.83 23.11 18.46
CA VAL A 285 -0.36 22.18 17.42
C VAL A 285 0.77 22.71 16.54
N ARG A 286 1.09 24.02 16.60
CA ARG A 286 2.21 24.60 15.82
C ARG A 286 3.55 23.93 16.08
N LYS A 287 3.75 23.36 17.28
CA LYS A 287 4.96 22.61 17.64
C LYS A 287 5.18 21.37 16.75
N PHE A 288 4.14 20.86 16.10
CA PHE A 288 4.22 19.71 15.20
C PHE A 288 4.50 20.10 13.73
N ASP A 289 4.30 21.36 13.36
CA ASP A 289 4.59 21.86 12.00
C ASP A 289 6.10 22.10 11.77
N PHE A 290 6.85 22.30 12.85
CA PHE A 290 8.30 22.55 12.85
C PHE A 290 9.08 21.30 13.28
N ILE A 291 9.24 20.33 12.40
CA ILE A 291 10.36 19.40 12.49
C ILE A 291 11.43 19.89 11.51
N PRO A 292 12.52 20.54 11.97
CA PRO A 292 13.64 20.84 11.09
C PRO A 292 14.16 19.52 10.52
N ALA A 293 14.39 19.50 9.20
CA ALA A 293 14.93 18.35 8.50
C ALA A 293 16.12 17.78 9.29
N ILE A 294 15.95 16.56 9.81
CA ILE A 294 17.08 15.79 10.33
C ILE A 294 18.03 15.64 9.13
N LYS A 295 19.18 16.31 9.20
CA LYS A 295 20.28 16.08 8.28
C LYS A 295 20.70 14.62 8.48
N VAL A 296 20.36 13.79 7.50
CA VAL A 296 20.96 12.47 7.35
C VAL A 296 22.38 12.72 6.86
N ASN A 297 23.37 12.46 7.71
CA ASN A 297 24.73 12.17 7.28
C ASN A 297 24.81 10.70 6.89
#